data_AF-A0AAF0ZLX2-F1
#
_entry.id   AF-A0AAF0ZLX2-F1
#
_cell.length_a   1.000
_cell.length_b   1.000
_cell.length_c   1.000
_cell.angle_alpha   90.00
_cell.angle_beta   90.00
_cell.angle_gamma   90.00
#
_symmetry.space_group_name_H-M   'P 1'
#
loop_
_entity.id
_entity.type
_entity.pdbx_description
1 polymer ?
#
loop_
_entity_poly.entity_id
_entity_poly.type
_entity_poly.pdbx_seq_one_letter_code
_entity_poly.pdbx_strand_id
1 'polypeptide(L)' 'MVDGLQERIMEEAHSFRESIHPGSTKMYHDLREVYWWNSMKKGIAEFVDKCPNCQQVKVEHPRPGGLAQNVELLE' A
#
# COMPACT_ATOMS: atom_id res chain seq x y z
N MET A 1 -4.04 12.70 24.00
CA MET A 1 -3.37 13.68 23.11
C MET A 1 -2.04 13.10 22.60
N VAL A 2 -2.06 11.90 22.02
CA VAL A 2 -0.88 11.23 21.44
C VAL A 2 -1.10 10.93 19.94
N ASP A 3 -2.35 11.06 19.46
CA ASP A 3 -2.75 10.71 18.09
C ASP A 3 -2.07 11.60 17.03
N GLY A 4 -1.88 12.90 17.33
CA GLY A 4 -1.25 13.83 16.38
C GLY A 4 0.23 13.58 16.11
N LEU A 5 0.96 12.93 17.03
CA LEU A 5 2.38 12.60 16.79
C LEU A 5 2.51 11.42 15.82
N GLN A 6 1.69 10.39 16.00
CA GLN A 6 1.68 9.22 15.13
C GLN A 6 1.28 9.62 13.71
N GLU A 7 0.27 10.46 13.57
CA GLU A 7 -0.19 10.97 12.27
C GLU A 7 0.92 11.72 11.52
N ARG A 8 1.65 12.62 12.19
CA ARG A 8 2.77 13.35 11.57
C ARG A 8 3.93 12.45 11.15
N ILE A 9 4.26 11.45 11.95
CA ILE A 9 5.29 10.46 11.60
C ILE A 9 4.85 9.67 10.36
N MET A 10 3.58 9.26 10.31
CA MET A 10 3.03 8.54 9.17
C MET A 10 2.99 9.42 7.91
N GLU A 11 2.61 10.68 8.04
CA GLU A 11 2.58 11.64 6.94
C GLU A 11 3.97 11.89 6.34
N GLU A 12 4.99 12.09 7.17
CA GLU A 12 6.38 12.27 6.72
C GLU A 12 6.89 11.01 5.99
N ALA A 13 6.70 9.83 6.58
CA ALA A 13 7.13 8.56 5.97
C ALA A 13 6.40 8.25 4.67
N HIS A 14 5.15 8.69 4.53
CA HIS A 14 4.35 8.49 3.33
C HIS A 14 4.64 9.50 2.22
N SER A 15 5.05 10.72 2.57
CA SER A 15 5.32 11.83 1.65
C SER A 15 6.75 11.86 1.11
N PHE A 16 7.60 10.94 1.57
CA PHE A 16 9.01 10.92 1.18
C PHE A 16 9.17 10.71 -0.34
N ARG A 17 9.72 11.74 -1.00
CA ARG A 17 9.80 11.94 -2.46
C ARG A 17 10.37 10.78 -3.27
N GLU A 18 11.25 9.98 -2.68
CA GLU A 18 11.93 8.87 -3.36
C GLU A 18 11.26 7.51 -3.14
N SER A 19 10.22 7.46 -2.32
CA SER A 19 9.37 6.28 -2.23
C SER A 19 8.21 6.47 -3.19
N ILE A 20 8.22 5.76 -4.32
CA ILE A 20 6.96 5.36 -4.98
C ILE A 20 6.04 4.92 -3.84
N HIS A 21 4.90 5.62 -3.66
CA HIS A 21 4.10 5.63 -2.43
C HIS A 21 4.21 4.31 -1.66
N PRO A 22 4.92 4.28 -0.51
CA PRO A 22 5.25 3.03 0.13
C PRO A 22 3.96 2.35 0.54
N GLY A 23 3.76 1.12 0.08
CA GLY A 23 2.69 0.29 0.60
C GLY A 23 2.81 0.13 2.11
N SER A 24 1.71 -0.22 2.77
CA SER A 24 1.64 -0.38 4.23
C SER A 24 2.76 -1.27 4.80
N THR A 25 3.18 -2.29 4.06
CA THR A 25 4.30 -3.17 4.42
C THR A 25 5.62 -2.41 4.55
N LYS A 26 6.03 -1.66 3.52
CA LYS A 26 7.29 -0.90 3.53
C LYS A 26 7.28 0.13 4.64
N MET A 27 6.20 0.89 4.75
CA MET A 27 6.03 1.92 5.77
C MET A 27 6.11 1.33 7.20
N TYR A 28 5.55 0.14 7.45
CA TYR A 28 5.71 -0.54 8.73
C TYR A 28 7.16 -0.95 9.00
N HIS A 29 7.87 -1.48 8.00
CA HIS A 29 9.26 -1.89 8.14
C HIS A 29 10.19 -0.71 8.39
N ASP A 30 10.01 0.41 7.71
CA ASP A 30 10.84 1.60 7.91
C ASP A 30 10.58 2.23 9.29
N LEU A 31 9.31 2.36 9.68
CA LEU A 31 8.97 3.04 10.93
C LEU A 31 9.29 2.22 12.19
N ARG A 32 9.18 0.88 12.13
CA ARG A 32 9.42 0.01 13.31
C ARG A 32 10.89 -0.03 13.75
N GLU A 33 11.81 0.45 12.93
CA GLU A 33 13.24 0.51 13.28
C GLU A 33 13.53 1.64 14.27
N VAL A 34 12.71 2.69 14.25
CA VAL A 34 12.94 3.92 15.02
C VAL A 34 11.82 4.19 16.03
N TYR A 35 10.59 3.76 15.73
CA TYR A 35 9.42 4.04 16.54
C TYR A 35 8.64 2.78 16.92
N TRP A 36 7.92 2.87 18.04
CA TRP A 36 7.04 1.81 18.51
C TRP A 36 5.78 2.37 19.18
N TRP A 37 4.62 1.85 18.79
CA TRP A 37 3.35 2.10 19.48
C TRP A 37 2.37 0.93 19.29
N ASN A 38 1.35 0.87 20.14
CA ASN A 38 0.32 -0.16 20.06
C ASN A 38 -0.46 -0.05 18.74
N SER A 39 -0.76 -1.20 18.12
CA SER A 39 -1.56 -1.27 16.88
C SER A 39 -0.93 -0.53 15.68
N MET A 40 0.39 -0.31 15.67
CA MET A 40 1.10 0.39 14.59
C MET A 40 0.83 -0.14 13.19
N LYS A 41 0.84 -1.47 13.01
CA LYS A 41 0.48 -2.09 11.71
C LYS A 41 -0.93 -1.71 11.24
N LYS A 42 -1.90 -1.72 12.17
CA LYS A 42 -3.30 -1.40 11.87
C LYS A 42 -3.45 0.08 11.53
N GLY A 43 -2.83 0.97 12.32
CA GLY A 43 -2.84 2.42 12.05
C GLY A 43 -2.21 2.77 10.70
N ILE A 44 -1.09 2.15 10.36
CA ILE A 44 -0.44 2.34 9.05
C ILE A 44 -1.33 1.84 7.92
N ALA A 45 -1.97 0.67 8.07
CA ALA A 45 -2.88 0.15 7.05
C ALA A 45 -4.07 1.09 6.83
N GLU A 46 -4.69 1.58 7.89
CA GLU A 46 -5.80 2.54 7.83
C GLU A 46 -5.38 3.91 7.25
N PHE A 47 -4.15 4.35 7.55
CA PHE A 47 -3.59 5.59 6.99
C PHE A 47 -3.38 5.49 5.48
N VAL A 48 -2.73 4.40 5.02
CA VAL A 48 -2.45 4.19 3.60
C VAL A 48 -3.74 3.92 2.81
N ASP A 49 -4.72 3.22 3.40
CA ASP A 49 -6.01 2.94 2.74
C ASP A 49 -6.82 4.22 2.47
N LYS A 50 -6.61 5.29 3.25
CA LYS A 50 -7.22 6.61 3.04
C LYS A 50 -6.49 7.47 2.01
N CYS A 51 -5.33 7.06 1.51
CA CYS A 51 -4.58 7.84 0.52
C CYS A 51 -5.18 7.69 -0.90
N PRO A 52 -5.70 8.76 -1.52
CA PRO A 52 -6.32 8.69 -2.85
C PRO A 52 -5.35 8.23 -3.95
N ASN A 53 -4.07 8.58 -3.84
CA ASN A 53 -3.06 8.16 -4.80
C ASN A 53 -2.79 6.66 -4.69
N CYS A 54 -2.69 6.15 -3.46
CA CYS A 54 -2.53 4.72 -3.21
C CYS A 54 -3.75 3.91 -3.68
N GLN A 55 -4.96 4.44 -3.52
CA GLN A 55 -6.17 3.80 -4.02
C GLN A 55 -6.18 3.69 -5.55
N GLN A 56 -5.78 4.74 -6.26
CA GLN A 56 -5.73 4.76 -7.72
C GLN A 56 -4.74 3.76 -8.30
N VAL A 57 -3.53 3.65 -7.72
CA VAL A 57 -2.53 2.68 -8.19
C VAL A 57 -2.88 1.23 -7.82
N LYS A 58 -3.75 1.04 -6.82
CA LYS A 58 -4.21 -0.28 -6.37
C LYS A 58 -5.45 -0.77 -7.12
N VAL A 59 -6.01 0.00 -8.04
CA VAL A 59 -7.07 -0.47 -8.95
C VAL A 59 -6.57 -1.78 -9.56
N GLU A 60 -7.24 -2.88 -9.20
CA GLU A 60 -6.90 -4.19 -9.72
C GLU A 60 -6.97 -4.11 -11.23
N HIS A 61 -5.82 -4.27 -11.90
CA HIS A 61 -5.83 -4.56 -13.32
C HIS A 61 -6.53 -5.91 -13.46
N PRO A 62 -7.76 -5.99 -14.00
CA PRO A 62 -8.36 -7.29 -14.28
C PRO A 62 -7.37 -7.99 -15.19
N ARG A 63 -6.91 -9.19 -14.81
CA ARG A 63 -6.06 -9.99 -15.69
C ARG A 63 -6.86 -10.12 -16.99
N PRO A 64 -6.43 -9.56 -18.14
CA PRO A 64 -7.21 -9.67 -19.35
C PRO A 64 -7.38 -11.16 -19.61
N GLY A 65 -8.63 -11.62 -19.59
CA GLY A 65 -8.95 -13.03 -19.82
C GLY A 65 -8.29 -13.43 -21.12
N GLY A 66 -7.28 -14.30 -21.06
CA GLY A 66 -6.61 -14.79 -22.24
C GLY A 66 -7.65 -15.42 -23.15
N LEU A 67 -7.71 -14.99 -24.41
CA LEU A 67 -8.52 -15.67 -25.42
C LEU A 67 -8.02 -17.11 -25.51
N ALA A 68 -8.84 -18.05 -25.04
CA ALA A 68 -8.58 -19.48 -25.23
C ALA A 68 -8.65 -19.73 -26.74
N GLN A 69 -7.51 -19.87 -27.39
CA GLN A 69 -7.44 -20.29 -28.79
C GLN A 69 -7.87 -21.76 -28.83
N ASN A 70 -9.04 -22.02 -29.42
CA ASN A 70 -9.49 -23.36 -29.71
C ASN A 70 -8.60 -23.91 -30.82
N VAL A 71 -7.70 -24.83 -30.47
CA VAL A 71 -6.92 -25.56 -31.48
C VAL A 71 -7.83 -26.68 -31.98
N GLU A 72 -8.41 -26.48 -33.16
CA GLU A 72 -9.10 -27.54 -33.88
C GLU A 72 -8.09 -28.62 -34.23
N LEU A 73 -8.18 -29.76 -33.54
CA LEU A 73 -7.52 -30.99 -33.94
C LEU A 73 -8.26 -31.48 -35.20
N LEU A 74 -7.61 -31.30 -36.35
CA LEU A 74 -8.01 -31.91 -37.61
C LEU A 74 -7.94 -33.44 -37.45
N GLU A 75 -9.07 -34.11 -37.67
CA GLU A 75 -9.17 -35.58 -37.83
C GLU A 75 -8.42 -36.07 -39.06
#